data_AF-A0A7S2YHI3-F1
#
_entry.id   AF-A0A7S2YHI3-F1
#
_cell.length_a   1.000
_cell.length_b   1.000
_cell.length_c   1.000
_cell.angle_alpha   90.00
_cell.angle_beta   90.00
_cell.angle_gamma   90.00
#
_symmetry.space_group_name_H-M   'P 1'
#
loop_
_entity.id
_entity.type
_entity.pdbx_description
1 polymer ?
#
loop_
_entity_poly.entity_id
_entity_poly.type
_entity_poly.pdbx_seq_one_letter_code
_entity_poly.pdbx_strand_id
1 'polypeptide(L)'
;GQSSTTQHPLVPASQLLDCQSDLGRGVFIQKVSIAVRISLMFRQAFARSSPAFVAGVSAVGGAIGGVAWSSHNEPTTNCDSPPKSVFDMLYDISRSVSRIESLLAGPYTPSQSSTSLPGEDKRSPGIDVVLGAQWGDEGKGKLVDILSQDYDVCARVAGGSNAGHTIVVEGKKYKFHLLPSGVLNEKATCVIGNGVVIHVPAFLNELDTLSASGVDYTGRVFISDRAHMVFDFHQEVDGRQEAKLGRHKIGTTKKGIGPAYASKISRNGLRVGDLLDWEYFERRFRSLAESHMRHYPDLKIDIDAQLAFYKSVAPRVKDMTIDTIEYTNKQFSDGKRILVEGANATMLDIDFGTYPFVTSSNPSVGSVLTGLGVSPMKLRGIYGTVKAYCTRVGEGPFPTELDLSEGSPGLHFSQVG
;
A
#
# COMPACT_ATOMS: atom_id res chain seq x y z
N GLY A 1 -44.92 4.44 54.60
CA GLY A 1 -44.50 3.08 55.02
C GLY A 1 -43.85 2.41 53.84
N GLN A 2 -42.72 1.74 54.07
CA GLN A 2 -41.67 1.34 53.12
C GLN A 2 -42.03 0.22 52.13
N SER A 3 -41.36 0.21 50.97
CA SER A 3 -40.65 -0.95 50.36
C SER A 3 -40.05 -0.49 49.01
N SER A 4 -38.77 -0.09 48.96
CA SER A 4 -37.57 -0.92 48.72
C SER A 4 -37.42 -1.45 47.28
N THR A 5 -36.78 -0.64 46.43
CA THR A 5 -35.90 -1.15 45.35
C THR A 5 -34.67 -0.25 45.30
N THR A 6 -33.54 -0.82 45.69
CA THR A 6 -32.22 -0.22 45.73
C THR A 6 -31.71 0.04 44.30
N GLN A 7 -31.46 1.31 43.99
CA GLN A 7 -30.63 1.73 42.87
C GLN A 7 -29.15 1.57 43.26
N HIS A 8 -28.33 0.99 42.37
CA HIS A 8 -26.89 1.22 42.38
C HIS A 8 -26.52 2.15 41.21
N PRO A 9 -25.80 3.26 41.47
CA PRO A 9 -25.45 4.24 40.45
C PRO A 9 -24.25 3.80 39.60
N LEU A 10 -24.30 4.17 38.32
CA LEU A 10 -23.20 4.11 37.36
C LEU A 10 -22.07 5.05 37.80
N VAL A 11 -20.84 4.52 37.89
CA VAL A 11 -19.64 5.30 38.15
C VAL A 11 -19.11 5.89 36.82
N PRO A 12 -18.81 7.21 36.75
CA PRO A 12 -18.25 7.84 35.55
C PRO A 12 -16.80 7.41 35.27
N ALA A 13 -16.42 7.35 33.99
CA ALA A 13 -15.16 6.84 33.46
C ALA A 13 -13.90 7.71 33.74
N SER A 14 -13.88 8.46 34.85
CA SER A 14 -12.78 9.38 35.21
C SER A 14 -12.06 9.03 36.52
N GLN A 15 -12.20 7.80 37.04
CA GLN A 15 -11.50 7.32 38.25
C GLN A 15 -10.73 5.99 38.08
N LEU A 16 -10.29 5.65 36.86
CA LEU A 16 -9.40 4.50 36.60
C LEU A 16 -7.98 4.93 36.15
N LEU A 17 -7.54 6.11 36.58
CA LEU A 17 -6.18 6.60 36.39
C LEU A 17 -5.57 6.88 37.77
N ASP A 18 -5.09 5.83 38.43
CA ASP A 18 -3.94 5.89 39.34
C ASP A 18 -3.62 4.48 39.85
N CYS A 19 -2.74 3.79 39.12
CA CYS A 19 -1.78 2.82 39.63
C CYS A 19 -0.99 2.25 38.45
N GLN A 20 0.30 2.58 38.42
CA GLN A 20 1.44 1.89 37.78
C GLN A 20 2.32 2.85 36.97
N SER A 21 3.09 3.63 37.73
CA SER A 21 4.50 3.81 37.44
C SER A 21 5.22 2.46 37.53
N ASP A 22 6.16 2.26 36.61
CA ASP A 22 7.15 1.18 36.50
C ASP A 22 6.71 -0.16 35.85
N LEU A 23 7.49 -0.50 34.80
CA LEU A 23 7.61 -1.75 34.03
C LEU A 23 6.60 -2.00 32.89
N GLY A 24 7.07 -1.87 31.64
CA GLY A 24 6.23 -2.07 30.44
C GLY A 24 6.93 -2.53 29.16
N ARG A 25 7.67 -3.65 29.18
CA ARG A 25 8.04 -4.43 27.97
C ARG A 25 7.27 -5.76 27.82
N GLY A 26 6.22 -6.00 28.64
CA GLY A 26 5.48 -7.28 28.66
C GLY A 26 3.96 -7.21 28.40
N VAL A 27 3.37 -6.02 28.18
CA VAL A 27 1.91 -5.85 28.25
C VAL A 27 1.16 -6.21 26.95
N PHE A 28 1.85 -6.38 25.82
CA PHE A 28 1.20 -6.72 24.54
C PHE A 28 0.75 -8.19 24.46
N ILE A 29 1.48 -9.11 25.12
CA ILE A 29 1.16 -10.55 25.12
C ILE A 29 -0.02 -10.87 26.06
N GLN A 30 -0.21 -10.08 27.13
CA GLN A 30 -1.31 -10.29 28.07
C GLN A 30 -2.68 -9.87 27.53
N LYS A 31 -2.75 -8.83 26.68
CA LYS A 31 -4.03 -8.36 26.11
C LYS A 31 -4.62 -9.32 25.07
N VAL A 32 -3.77 -10.04 24.32
CA VAL A 32 -4.21 -11.12 23.41
C VAL A 32 -4.68 -12.35 24.20
N SER A 33 -4.02 -12.67 25.32
CA SER A 33 -4.43 -13.77 26.20
C SER A 33 -5.81 -13.55 26.86
N ILE A 34 -6.16 -12.31 27.20
CA ILE A 34 -7.47 -11.96 27.78
C ILE A 34 -8.60 -12.10 26.73
N ALA A 35 -8.39 -11.66 25.49
CA ALA A 35 -9.38 -11.81 24.42
C ALA A 35 -9.66 -13.30 24.09
N VAL A 36 -8.62 -14.14 24.12
CA VAL A 36 -8.74 -15.60 23.92
C VAL A 36 -9.41 -16.26 25.14
N ARG A 37 -9.13 -15.82 26.37
CA ARG A 37 -9.82 -16.32 27.58
C ARG A 37 -11.29 -15.93 27.64
N ILE A 38 -11.67 -14.74 27.16
CA ILE A 38 -13.07 -14.33 27.03
C ILE A 38 -13.79 -15.23 26.02
N SER A 39 -13.16 -15.56 24.89
CA SER A 39 -13.71 -16.49 23.89
C SER A 39 -13.88 -17.92 24.43
N LEU A 40 -12.94 -18.39 25.28
CA LEU A 40 -13.05 -19.67 25.98
C LEU A 40 -14.11 -19.67 27.10
N MET A 41 -14.31 -18.56 27.80
CA MET A 41 -15.39 -18.40 28.79
C MET A 41 -16.77 -18.44 28.11
N PHE A 42 -16.92 -17.85 26.92
CA PHE A 42 -18.13 -17.97 26.11
C PHE A 42 -18.39 -19.42 25.66
N ARG A 43 -17.34 -20.18 25.31
CA ARG A 43 -17.45 -21.62 25.01
C ARG A 43 -17.93 -22.44 26.22
N GLN A 44 -17.47 -22.15 27.44
CA GLN A 44 -17.89 -22.88 28.64
C GLN A 44 -19.29 -22.49 29.13
N ALA A 45 -19.73 -21.25 28.90
CA ALA A 45 -21.08 -20.80 29.24
C ALA A 45 -22.16 -21.43 28.33
N PHE A 46 -21.87 -21.64 27.05
CA PHE A 46 -22.80 -22.26 26.10
C PHE A 46 -22.80 -23.80 26.11
N ALA A 47 -21.74 -24.43 26.62
CA ALA A 47 -21.66 -25.89 26.75
C ALA A 47 -22.41 -26.45 27.97
N ARG A 48 -23.00 -25.61 28.84
CA ARG A 48 -23.72 -26.02 30.06
C ARG A 48 -25.24 -25.87 30.03
N SER A 49 -25.84 -25.44 28.91
CA SER A 49 -27.30 -25.46 28.75
C SER A 49 -27.76 -26.79 28.15
N SER A 50 -28.59 -27.52 28.90
CA SER A 50 -29.11 -28.84 28.55
C SER A 50 -29.91 -28.86 27.23
N PRO A 51 -30.08 -30.04 26.58
CA PRO A 51 -30.71 -30.17 25.25
C PRO A 51 -32.19 -29.74 25.16
N ALA A 52 -32.82 -29.36 26.27
CA ALA A 52 -34.23 -28.97 26.32
C ALA A 52 -34.50 -27.54 25.81
N PHE A 53 -33.48 -26.71 25.54
CA PHE A 53 -33.69 -25.34 25.04
C PHE A 53 -33.68 -25.22 23.50
N VAL A 54 -33.28 -26.27 22.78
CA VAL A 54 -33.20 -26.24 21.30
C VAL A 54 -34.53 -26.60 20.61
N ALA A 55 -35.53 -27.09 21.35
CA ALA A 55 -36.87 -27.37 20.80
C ALA A 55 -37.85 -26.17 20.84
N GLY A 56 -37.43 -25.01 21.37
CA GLY A 56 -38.33 -23.87 21.62
C GLY A 56 -38.35 -22.75 20.56
N VAL A 57 -37.53 -22.80 19.51
CA VAL A 57 -37.42 -21.68 18.54
C VAL A 57 -37.89 -22.05 17.13
N SER A 58 -38.40 -23.28 16.91
CA SER A 58 -38.97 -23.69 15.60
C SER A 58 -40.44 -23.29 15.37
N ALA A 59 -41.00 -22.33 16.13
CA ALA A 59 -42.43 -22.00 16.06
C ALA A 59 -42.79 -20.51 15.93
N VAL A 60 -41.84 -19.62 15.59
CA VAL A 60 -42.17 -18.22 15.26
C VAL A 60 -41.36 -17.80 14.03
N GLY A 61 -42.03 -17.71 12.88
CA GLY A 61 -41.42 -17.32 11.61
C GLY A 61 -42.14 -17.82 10.35
N GLY A 62 -43.34 -18.42 10.49
CA GLY A 62 -44.30 -18.52 9.39
C GLY A 62 -45.08 -17.21 9.26
N ALA A 63 -45.23 -16.72 8.02
CA ALA A 63 -45.72 -15.40 7.58
C ALA A 63 -44.64 -14.30 7.73
N ILE A 64 -44.08 -13.73 6.66
CA ILE A 64 -44.71 -13.18 5.45
C ILE A 64 -43.76 -13.42 4.27
N GLY A 65 -44.18 -14.27 3.32
CA GLY A 65 -43.54 -14.42 2.03
C GLY A 65 -44.50 -13.97 0.94
N GLY A 66 -44.04 -13.08 0.05
CA GLY A 66 -44.76 -12.74 -1.16
C GLY A 66 -44.35 -11.40 -1.75
N VAL A 67 -43.29 -11.38 -2.56
CA VAL A 67 -43.29 -10.73 -3.89
C VAL A 67 -42.30 -11.50 -4.77
N ALA A 68 -42.83 -12.09 -5.84
CA ALA A 68 -42.07 -12.73 -6.90
C ALA A 68 -41.34 -11.69 -7.76
N TRP A 69 -40.09 -11.97 -8.15
CA TRP A 69 -39.46 -11.33 -9.29
C TRP A 69 -39.08 -12.40 -10.31
N SER A 70 -39.63 -12.22 -11.50
CA SER A 70 -39.51 -13.09 -12.67
C SER A 70 -38.10 -13.08 -13.25
N SER A 71 -37.64 -14.27 -13.59
CA SER A 71 -36.41 -14.59 -14.33
C SER A 71 -36.39 -14.06 -15.75
N HIS A 72 -35.25 -13.53 -16.21
CA HIS A 72 -34.75 -13.81 -17.55
C HIS A 72 -33.21 -13.88 -17.58
N ASN A 73 -32.73 -15.09 -17.91
CA ASN A 73 -31.48 -15.50 -18.55
C ASN A 73 -30.15 -14.78 -18.21
N GLU A 74 -29.30 -15.49 -17.45
CA GLU A 74 -27.86 -15.60 -17.72
C GLU A 74 -27.31 -16.93 -17.17
N PRO A 75 -26.22 -17.49 -17.74
CA PRO A 75 -25.90 -18.92 -17.68
C PRO A 75 -25.30 -19.35 -16.34
N THR A 76 -25.71 -20.53 -15.90
CA THR A 76 -25.32 -21.19 -14.65
C THR A 76 -23.82 -21.50 -14.58
N THR A 77 -23.09 -20.82 -13.70
CA THR A 77 -21.86 -21.37 -13.11
C THR A 77 -22.24 -22.15 -11.86
N ASN A 78 -21.97 -23.46 -11.88
CA ASN A 78 -22.25 -24.36 -10.77
C ASN A 78 -21.27 -24.09 -9.62
N CYS A 79 -21.68 -23.28 -8.64
CA CYS A 79 -21.02 -23.15 -7.35
C CYS A 79 -21.83 -23.92 -6.30
N ASP A 80 -21.72 -25.24 -6.30
CA ASP A 80 -22.33 -26.12 -5.29
C ASP A 80 -21.52 -26.12 -3.98
N SER A 81 -21.44 -24.98 -3.30
CA SER A 81 -21.14 -24.99 -1.87
C SER A 81 -21.93 -23.89 -1.15
N PRO A 82 -22.65 -24.21 -0.06
CA PRO A 82 -23.42 -23.23 0.67
C PRO A 82 -22.49 -22.15 1.24
N PRO A 83 -22.95 -20.88 1.36
CA PRO A 83 -22.15 -19.81 1.92
C PRO A 83 -21.72 -20.18 3.34
N LYS A 84 -20.40 -20.20 3.58
CA LYS A 84 -19.84 -20.48 4.90
C LYS A 84 -20.32 -19.44 5.90
N SER A 85 -20.81 -19.88 7.05
CA SER A 85 -21.19 -18.95 8.12
C SER A 85 -19.94 -18.23 8.64
N VAL A 86 -20.12 -17.04 9.24
CA VAL A 86 -19.02 -16.32 9.92
C VAL A 86 -18.33 -17.23 10.96
N PHE A 87 -19.09 -18.15 11.55
CA PHE A 87 -18.56 -19.13 12.50
C PHE A 87 -17.60 -20.13 11.84
N ASP A 88 -17.92 -20.63 10.65
CA ASP A 88 -17.06 -21.55 9.91
C ASP A 88 -15.77 -20.87 9.45
N MET A 89 -15.87 -19.60 9.05
CA MET A 89 -14.70 -18.81 8.66
C MET A 89 -13.77 -18.54 9.85
N LEU A 90 -14.33 -18.19 11.01
CA LEU A 90 -13.56 -18.02 12.26
C LEU A 90 -12.98 -19.34 12.76
N TYR A 91 -13.69 -20.45 12.56
CA TYR A 91 -13.21 -21.80 12.88
C TYR A 91 -12.01 -22.19 12.00
N ASP A 92 -12.06 -21.92 10.70
CA ASP A 92 -10.97 -22.18 9.75
C ASP A 92 -9.72 -21.34 10.07
N ILE A 93 -9.90 -20.07 10.47
CA ILE A 93 -8.81 -19.19 10.92
C ILE A 93 -8.20 -19.73 12.22
N SER A 94 -9.03 -20.09 13.21
CA SER A 94 -8.56 -20.66 14.47
C SER A 94 -7.78 -21.96 14.25
N ARG A 95 -8.23 -22.81 13.34
CA ARG A 95 -7.56 -24.08 13.02
C ARG A 95 -6.21 -23.86 12.33
N SER A 96 -6.11 -22.84 11.49
CA SER A 96 -4.87 -22.44 10.81
C SER A 96 -3.84 -21.92 11.81
N VAL A 97 -4.27 -21.10 12.78
CA VAL A 97 -3.41 -20.59 13.87
C VAL A 97 -2.94 -21.73 14.78
N SER A 98 -3.82 -22.65 15.19
CA SER A 98 -3.42 -23.80 16.01
C SER A 98 -2.46 -24.74 15.29
N ARG A 99 -2.53 -24.83 13.95
CA ARG A 99 -1.58 -25.61 13.14
C ARG A 99 -0.18 -24.99 13.20
N ILE A 100 -0.09 -23.67 13.09
CA ILE A 100 1.17 -22.92 13.21
C ILE A 100 1.75 -23.07 14.61
N GLU A 101 0.93 -22.97 15.66
CA GLU A 101 1.36 -23.17 17.04
C GLU A 101 1.88 -24.61 17.29
N SER A 102 1.24 -25.61 16.70
CA SER A 102 1.69 -27.02 16.82
C SER A 102 3.03 -27.29 16.12
N LEU A 103 3.31 -26.58 15.02
CA LEU A 103 4.58 -26.70 14.28
C LEU A 103 5.74 -26.03 15.03
N LEU A 104 5.44 -25.08 15.91
CA LEU A 104 6.43 -24.38 16.74
C LEU A 104 6.72 -25.10 18.08
N ALA A 105 5.93 -26.11 18.45
CA ALA A 105 5.95 -26.71 19.80
C ALA A 105 6.54 -28.14 19.89
N GLY A 106 7.00 -28.76 18.79
CA GLY A 106 7.51 -30.14 18.78
C GLY A 106 9.05 -30.25 18.82
N PRO A 107 9.65 -31.25 19.51
CA PRO A 107 11.09 -31.50 19.48
C PRO A 107 11.53 -32.16 18.16
N TYR A 108 12.53 -31.57 17.50
CA TYR A 108 13.04 -31.96 16.18
C TYR A 108 14.08 -33.09 16.26
N THR A 109 13.92 -34.13 15.44
CA THR A 109 14.93 -35.16 15.16
C THR A 109 15.27 -35.16 13.66
N PRO A 110 16.53 -34.98 13.25
CA PRO A 110 16.87 -34.83 11.84
C PRO A 110 17.04 -36.18 11.15
N SER A 111 16.35 -36.37 10.02
CA SER A 111 16.75 -37.33 8.98
C SER A 111 17.23 -36.57 7.74
N GLN A 112 18.35 -37.02 7.20
CA GLN A 112 19.06 -36.38 6.10
C GLN A 112 18.36 -36.64 4.75
N SER A 113 17.84 -35.60 4.10
CA SER A 113 17.95 -35.36 2.65
C SER A 113 17.37 -33.97 2.32
N SER A 114 18.18 -33.17 1.62
CA SER A 114 18.10 -31.72 1.42
C SER A 114 17.03 -31.32 0.38
N THR A 115 16.31 -30.20 0.49
CA THR A 115 16.79 -28.81 0.30
C THR A 115 15.64 -27.81 0.60
N SER A 116 15.27 -27.59 1.87
CA SER A 116 15.65 -26.49 2.80
C SER A 116 14.77 -25.20 2.81
N LEU A 117 13.79 -25.14 3.73
CA LEU A 117 13.80 -24.22 4.90
C LEU A 117 14.42 -25.03 6.08
N PRO A 118 14.86 -24.51 7.25
CA PRO A 118 15.13 -23.16 7.74
C PRO A 118 16.61 -22.95 8.14
N GLY A 119 17.08 -21.70 8.08
CA GLY A 119 18.49 -21.33 8.23
C GLY A 119 19.00 -20.50 7.04
N GLU A 120 18.13 -19.67 6.44
CA GLU A 120 18.63 -18.65 5.52
C GLU A 120 19.62 -17.79 6.31
N ASP A 121 20.87 -17.82 5.87
CA ASP A 121 21.85 -16.85 6.27
C ASP A 121 21.21 -15.48 6.08
N LYS A 122 20.95 -14.75 7.18
CA LYS A 122 20.31 -13.42 7.13
C LYS A 122 21.11 -12.44 6.26
N ARG A 123 22.30 -12.82 5.80
CA ARG A 123 23.21 -12.07 4.93
C ARG A 123 23.27 -12.57 3.48
N SER A 124 22.51 -13.57 3.04
CA SER A 124 22.53 -13.97 1.63
C SER A 124 22.02 -12.83 0.73
N PRO A 125 22.70 -12.51 -0.39
CA PRO A 125 22.22 -11.52 -1.35
C PRO A 125 20.84 -11.90 -1.87
N GLY A 126 19.95 -10.91 -1.97
CA GLY A 126 18.57 -11.14 -2.35
C GLY A 126 17.83 -9.83 -2.56
N ILE A 127 16.85 -9.86 -3.45
CA ILE A 127 15.88 -8.79 -3.63
C ILE A 127 14.61 -9.20 -2.91
N ASP A 128 14.31 -8.49 -1.82
CA ASP A 128 13.07 -8.67 -1.07
C ASP A 128 12.09 -7.55 -1.40
N VAL A 129 10.80 -7.83 -1.37
CA VAL A 129 9.75 -6.93 -1.88
C VAL A 129 8.67 -6.72 -0.84
N VAL A 130 8.27 -5.47 -0.59
CA VAL A 130 7.11 -5.12 0.24
C VAL A 130 6.00 -4.57 -0.67
N LEU A 131 4.85 -5.24 -0.69
CA LEU A 131 3.69 -4.87 -1.52
C LEU A 131 2.44 -4.66 -0.67
N GLY A 132 1.47 -3.93 -1.22
CA GLY A 132 0.15 -3.76 -0.61
C GLY A 132 -0.78 -4.84 -1.16
N ALA A 133 -1.52 -5.50 -0.29
CA ALA A 133 -2.41 -6.59 -0.68
C ALA A 133 -3.85 -6.13 -0.95
N GLN A 134 -4.22 -4.90 -0.60
CA GLN A 134 -5.59 -4.38 -0.65
C GLN A 134 -5.67 -3.20 -1.63
N TRP A 135 -6.34 -2.10 -1.25
CA TRP A 135 -6.56 -0.89 -2.05
C TRP A 135 -5.69 0.31 -1.60
N GLY A 136 -4.54 0.04 -0.97
CA GLY A 136 -3.61 1.08 -0.52
C GLY A 136 -3.70 1.35 0.97
N ASP A 137 -2.82 2.25 1.44
CA ASP A 137 -2.76 2.73 2.83
C ASP A 137 -2.66 1.63 3.91
N GLU A 138 -2.08 0.47 3.58
CA GLU A 138 -1.91 -0.65 4.53
C GLU A 138 -0.76 -0.43 5.53
N GLY A 139 -0.04 0.69 5.43
CA GLY A 139 1.10 0.99 6.30
C GLY A 139 2.45 0.44 5.83
N LYS A 140 2.60 0.16 4.52
CA LYS A 140 3.86 -0.33 3.91
C LYS A 140 5.09 0.47 4.32
N GLY A 141 5.01 1.80 4.31
CA GLY A 141 6.14 2.67 4.63
C GLY A 141 6.74 2.38 6.02
N LYS A 142 5.90 2.06 7.02
CA LYS A 142 6.37 1.68 8.36
C LYS A 142 7.08 0.32 8.35
N LEU A 143 6.57 -0.65 7.59
CA LEU A 143 7.23 -1.94 7.44
C LEU A 143 8.57 -1.81 6.71
N VAL A 144 8.61 -0.99 5.65
CA VAL A 144 9.84 -0.69 4.90
C VAL A 144 10.86 0.00 5.79
N ASP A 145 10.47 1.00 6.58
CA ASP A 145 11.35 1.69 7.53
C ASP A 145 12.04 0.69 8.49
N ILE A 146 11.26 -0.21 9.11
CA ILE A 146 11.77 -1.24 10.02
C ILE A 146 12.70 -2.21 9.29
N LEU A 147 12.28 -2.73 8.14
CA LEU A 147 13.05 -3.71 7.39
C LEU A 147 14.34 -3.10 6.83
N SER A 148 14.30 -1.85 6.38
CA SER A 148 15.39 -1.16 5.67
C SER A 148 16.70 -1.12 6.45
N GLN A 149 16.66 -1.25 7.79
CA GLN A 149 17.83 -1.30 8.66
C GLN A 149 18.80 -2.44 8.32
N ASP A 150 18.29 -3.51 7.71
CA ASP A 150 19.06 -4.70 7.33
C ASP A 150 19.42 -4.74 5.83
N TYR A 151 19.16 -3.67 5.06
CA TYR A 151 19.38 -3.63 3.61
C TYR A 151 20.35 -2.50 3.20
N ASP A 152 21.13 -2.77 2.15
CA ASP A 152 22.08 -1.80 1.59
C ASP A 152 21.40 -0.85 0.59
N VAL A 153 20.37 -1.32 -0.11
CA VAL A 153 19.65 -0.57 -1.13
C VAL A 153 18.15 -0.62 -0.88
N CYS A 154 17.47 0.52 -0.94
CA CYS A 154 16.01 0.63 -0.92
C CYS A 154 15.53 1.19 -2.26
N ALA A 155 14.63 0.50 -2.94
CA ALA A 155 14.24 0.86 -4.30
C ALA A 155 12.73 1.03 -4.46
N ARG A 156 12.31 2.03 -5.24
CA ARG A 156 10.93 2.19 -5.71
C ARG A 156 10.85 1.87 -7.19
N VAL A 157 9.85 1.10 -7.62
CA VAL A 157 9.85 0.46 -8.94
C VAL A 157 8.72 0.87 -9.88
N ALA A 158 7.63 1.44 -9.35
CA ALA A 158 6.47 1.85 -10.13
C ALA A 158 5.70 2.99 -9.46
N GLY A 159 4.68 3.51 -10.13
CA GLY A 159 3.86 4.63 -9.67
C GLY A 159 4.59 5.97 -9.80
N GLY A 160 4.19 6.94 -8.98
CA GLY A 160 4.84 8.24 -8.89
C GLY A 160 4.53 8.91 -7.55
N SER A 161 4.35 10.22 -7.55
CA SER A 161 4.03 11.03 -6.36
C SER A 161 2.59 10.88 -5.85
N ASN A 162 1.85 9.87 -6.33
CA ASN A 162 0.51 9.51 -5.91
C ASN A 162 0.48 8.48 -4.77
N ALA A 163 1.62 7.91 -4.39
CA ALA A 163 1.78 7.17 -3.15
C ALA A 163 2.22 8.16 -2.05
N GLY A 164 1.65 8.04 -0.86
CA GLY A 164 2.03 8.86 0.29
C GLY A 164 2.33 7.98 1.49
N HIS A 165 3.57 7.97 1.97
CA HIS A 165 3.99 7.21 3.14
C HIS A 165 4.33 8.17 4.26
N THR A 166 3.60 8.06 5.38
CA THR A 166 3.93 8.82 6.59
C THR A 166 4.63 7.91 7.58
N ILE A 167 5.82 8.32 8.01
CA ILE A 167 6.62 7.61 9.01
C ILE A 167 6.82 8.53 10.20
N VAL A 168 6.76 7.97 11.41
CA VAL A 168 6.99 8.72 12.65
C VAL A 168 8.19 8.12 13.36
N VAL A 169 9.30 8.85 13.37
CA VAL A 169 10.54 8.48 14.07
C VAL A 169 10.75 9.47 15.21
N GLU A 170 10.85 8.96 16.44
CA GLU A 170 11.11 9.79 17.64
C GLU A 170 10.16 10.99 17.78
N GLY A 171 8.88 10.80 17.41
CA GLY A 171 7.86 11.86 17.46
C GLY A 171 7.87 12.81 16.26
N LYS A 172 8.86 12.73 15.37
CA LYS A 172 8.93 13.52 14.14
C LYS A 172 8.23 12.81 12.97
N LYS A 173 7.32 13.52 12.31
CA LYS A 173 6.57 13.01 11.16
C LYS A 173 7.31 13.32 9.86
N TYR A 174 7.61 12.30 9.07
CA TYR A 174 8.16 12.39 7.72
C TYR A 174 7.09 11.95 6.72
N LYS A 175 6.91 12.71 5.64
CA LYS A 175 5.96 12.41 4.56
C LYS A 175 6.72 12.21 3.26
N PHE A 176 6.75 10.98 2.78
CA PHE A 176 7.41 10.60 1.53
C PHE A 176 6.38 10.38 0.43
N HIS A 177 6.71 10.81 -0.78
CA HIS A 177 5.89 10.62 -1.98
C HIS A 177 6.63 9.82 -3.04
N LEU A 178 7.81 10.28 -3.47
CA LEU A 178 8.66 9.59 -4.44
C LEU A 178 9.86 8.92 -3.78
N LEU A 179 10.37 9.45 -2.67
CA LEU A 179 11.51 8.85 -2.00
C LEU A 179 11.13 7.51 -1.37
N PRO A 180 11.98 6.46 -1.50
CA PRO A 180 11.81 5.28 -0.69
C PRO A 180 11.87 5.63 0.80
N SER A 181 11.00 5.02 1.60
CA SER A 181 10.93 5.16 3.06
C SER A 181 12.26 4.84 3.75
N GLY A 182 13.05 3.94 3.14
CA GLY A 182 14.40 3.58 3.62
C GLY A 182 15.43 4.72 3.57
N VAL A 183 15.09 5.91 3.07
CA VAL A 183 16.01 7.08 3.06
C VAL A 183 16.43 7.51 4.46
N LEU A 184 15.61 7.19 5.48
CA LEU A 184 15.90 7.42 6.89
C LEU A 184 17.01 6.50 7.44
N ASN A 185 17.30 5.37 6.79
CA ASN A 185 18.49 4.59 7.09
C ASN A 185 19.72 5.25 6.42
N GLU A 186 20.62 5.80 7.24
CA GLU A 186 21.85 6.48 6.78
C GLU A 186 22.77 5.58 5.95
N LYS A 187 22.69 4.25 6.14
CA LYS A 187 23.51 3.27 5.41
C LYS A 187 22.90 2.87 4.07
N ALA A 188 21.59 3.06 3.91
CA ALA A 188 20.89 2.63 2.71
C ALA A 188 21.05 3.65 1.58
N THR A 189 21.29 3.13 0.38
CA THR A 189 21.14 3.89 -0.86
C THR A 189 19.72 3.75 -1.38
N CYS A 190 19.07 4.86 -1.69
CA CYS A 190 17.74 4.93 -2.28
C CYS A 190 17.82 5.01 -3.81
N VAL A 191 17.06 4.14 -4.47
CA VAL A 191 16.99 4.07 -5.95
C VAL A 191 15.55 4.27 -6.41
N ILE A 192 15.33 5.18 -7.33
CA ILE A 192 14.07 5.36 -8.04
C ILE A 192 14.22 4.72 -9.43
N GLY A 193 13.60 3.55 -9.61
CA GLY A 193 13.73 2.71 -10.80
C GLY A 193 13.01 3.27 -12.04
N ASN A 194 13.31 2.65 -13.19
CA ASN A 194 12.81 3.08 -14.50
C ASN A 194 11.29 2.91 -14.70
N GLY A 195 10.63 2.13 -13.84
CA GLY A 195 9.18 1.96 -13.88
C GLY A 195 8.40 3.12 -13.26
N VAL A 196 9.07 4.01 -12.52
CA VAL A 196 8.47 5.19 -11.86
C VAL A 196 8.28 6.34 -12.87
N VAL A 197 7.23 7.14 -12.66
CA VAL A 197 7.04 8.45 -13.29
C VAL A 197 7.33 9.57 -12.28
N ILE A 198 8.24 10.48 -12.62
CA ILE A 198 8.82 11.46 -11.70
C ILE A 198 8.36 12.87 -12.05
N HIS A 199 7.66 13.53 -11.13
CA HIS A 199 7.45 14.98 -11.19
C HIS A 199 8.65 15.66 -10.53
N VAL A 200 9.56 16.20 -11.35
CA VAL A 200 10.83 16.78 -10.87
C VAL A 200 10.63 17.90 -9.84
N PRO A 201 9.72 18.88 -10.03
CA PRO A 201 9.49 19.91 -9.02
C PRO A 201 9.10 19.33 -7.65
N ALA A 202 8.16 18.38 -7.62
CA ALA A 202 7.74 17.74 -6.36
C ALA A 202 8.87 16.93 -5.73
N PHE A 203 9.66 16.22 -6.54
CA PHE A 203 10.81 15.44 -6.06
C PHE A 203 11.87 16.32 -5.40
N LEU A 204 12.25 17.44 -6.03
CA LEU A 204 13.25 18.35 -5.47
C LEU A 204 12.74 19.02 -4.19
N ASN A 205 11.46 19.41 -4.15
CA ASN A 205 10.84 19.93 -2.92
C ASN A 205 10.79 18.88 -1.78
N GLU A 206 10.55 17.62 -2.11
CA GLU A 206 10.59 16.51 -1.15
C GLU A 206 12.00 16.36 -0.55
N LEU A 207 13.03 16.41 -1.39
CA LEU A 207 14.43 16.40 -0.97
C LEU A 207 14.80 17.61 -0.09
N ASP A 208 14.37 18.80 -0.47
CA ASP A 208 14.65 20.03 0.29
C ASP A 208 13.99 19.99 1.68
N THR A 209 12.76 19.46 1.76
CA THR A 209 12.04 19.25 3.03
C THR A 209 12.76 18.21 3.90
N LEU A 210 13.33 17.17 3.29
CA LEU A 210 14.08 16.12 3.98
C LEU A 210 15.40 16.66 4.55
N SER A 211 16.14 17.45 3.77
CA SER A 211 17.38 18.10 4.21
C SER A 211 17.13 19.13 5.31
N ALA A 212 16.08 19.95 5.18
CA ALA A 212 15.65 20.87 6.24
C ALA A 212 15.25 20.13 7.55
N SER A 213 14.89 18.85 7.42
CA SER A 213 14.60 17.97 8.55
C SER A 213 15.86 17.29 9.13
N GLY A 214 17.06 17.63 8.68
CA GLY A 214 18.33 17.12 9.19
C GLY A 214 18.76 15.77 8.63
N VAL A 215 18.11 15.27 7.58
CA VAL A 215 18.48 14.00 6.93
C VAL A 215 19.37 14.30 5.72
N ASP A 216 20.62 13.87 5.78
CA ASP A 216 21.56 14.01 4.67
C ASP A 216 21.41 12.87 3.66
N TYR A 217 20.92 13.18 2.47
CA TYR A 217 20.73 12.22 1.37
C TYR A 217 21.85 12.28 0.31
N THR A 218 22.87 13.12 0.50
CA THR A 218 23.91 13.37 -0.49
C THR A 218 24.64 12.09 -0.86
N GLY A 219 24.70 11.77 -2.15
CA GLY A 219 25.32 10.52 -2.64
C GLY A 219 24.57 9.24 -2.29
N ARG A 220 23.34 9.35 -1.75
CA ARG A 220 22.50 8.20 -1.37
C ARG A 220 21.18 8.13 -2.11
N VAL A 221 20.79 9.14 -2.87
CA VAL A 221 19.53 9.11 -3.66
C VAL A 221 19.87 9.15 -5.13
N PHE A 222 19.43 8.13 -5.85
CA PHE A 222 19.63 8.00 -7.28
C PHE A 222 18.31 7.79 -8.02
N ILE A 223 18.22 8.38 -9.21
CA ILE A 223 17.08 8.25 -10.11
C ILE A 223 17.52 7.62 -11.42
N SER A 224 16.66 6.78 -11.98
CA SER A 224 16.90 6.16 -13.28
C SER A 224 16.89 7.18 -14.40
N ASP A 225 17.92 7.15 -15.23
CA ASP A 225 17.95 7.82 -16.54
C ASP A 225 16.76 7.41 -17.44
N ARG A 226 16.20 6.22 -17.24
CA ARG A 226 15.07 5.67 -18.00
C ARG A 226 13.71 5.96 -17.38
N ALA A 227 13.64 6.53 -16.17
CA ALA A 227 12.37 6.94 -15.56
C ALA A 227 11.70 8.04 -16.39
N HIS A 228 10.38 7.98 -16.52
CA HIS A 228 9.63 8.97 -17.30
C HIS A 228 9.31 10.20 -16.46
N MET A 229 9.19 11.35 -17.11
CA MET A 229 8.89 12.61 -16.44
C MET A 229 7.39 12.92 -16.46
N VAL A 230 6.90 13.39 -15.32
CA VAL A 230 5.59 14.02 -15.20
C VAL A 230 5.81 15.53 -15.31
N PHE A 231 5.05 16.19 -16.17
CA PHE A 231 5.07 17.65 -16.34
C PHE A 231 3.81 18.26 -15.74
N ASP A 232 3.81 19.57 -15.50
CA ASP A 232 2.66 20.28 -14.91
C ASP A 232 1.41 20.16 -15.80
N PHE A 233 1.60 20.17 -17.12
CA PHE A 233 0.50 19.95 -18.06
C PHE A 233 -0.08 18.52 -17.99
N HIS A 234 0.69 17.50 -17.56
CA HIS A 234 0.13 16.18 -17.28
C HIS A 234 -0.81 16.23 -16.07
N GLN A 235 -0.48 17.00 -15.03
CA GLN A 235 -1.33 17.17 -13.85
C GLN A 235 -2.62 17.90 -14.19
N GLU A 236 -2.53 18.96 -14.99
CA GLU A 236 -3.68 19.71 -15.44
C GLU A 236 -4.61 18.86 -16.32
N VAL A 237 -4.04 18.07 -17.22
CA VAL A 237 -4.79 17.14 -18.07
C VAL A 237 -5.50 16.07 -17.25
N ASP A 238 -4.84 15.50 -16.24
CA ASP A 238 -5.44 14.53 -15.30
C ASP A 238 -6.66 15.14 -14.60
N GLY A 239 -6.50 16.33 -14.00
CA GLY A 239 -7.61 17.04 -13.36
C GLY A 239 -8.77 17.37 -14.31
N ARG A 240 -8.48 17.70 -15.56
CA ARG A 240 -9.50 17.98 -16.60
C ARG A 240 -10.22 16.72 -17.05
N GLN A 241 -9.51 15.61 -17.26
CA GLN A 241 -10.13 14.33 -17.61
C GLN A 241 -11.11 13.90 -16.51
N GLU A 242 -10.68 14.02 -15.25
CA GLU A 242 -11.52 13.71 -14.10
C GLU A 242 -12.76 14.62 -14.00
N ALA A 243 -12.62 15.91 -14.30
CA ALA A 243 -13.76 16.83 -14.32
C ALA A 243 -14.79 16.48 -15.40
N LYS A 244 -14.33 16.00 -16.57
CA LYS A 244 -15.21 15.59 -17.68
C LYS A 244 -16.03 14.34 -17.37
N LEU A 245 -15.55 13.47 -16.49
CA LEU A 245 -16.26 12.24 -16.10
C LEU A 245 -17.49 12.49 -15.22
N GLY A 246 -17.67 13.70 -14.68
CA GLY A 246 -18.89 14.10 -13.98
C GLY A 246 -19.17 13.25 -12.73
N ARG A 247 -20.18 12.38 -12.79
CA ARG A 247 -20.53 11.44 -11.71
C ARG A 247 -19.73 10.13 -11.76
N HIS A 248 -19.03 9.85 -12.86
CA HIS A 248 -18.26 8.61 -13.08
C HIS A 248 -16.76 8.82 -12.85
N LYS A 249 -16.41 9.63 -11.84
CA LYS A 249 -15.02 9.93 -11.50
C LYS A 249 -14.28 8.64 -11.11
N ILE A 250 -12.99 8.62 -11.37
CA ILE A 250 -12.13 7.50 -10.95
C ILE A 250 -11.67 7.71 -9.49
N GLY A 251 -11.48 8.96 -9.09
CA GLY A 251 -10.82 9.37 -7.86
C GLY A 251 -9.33 9.63 -8.04
N THR A 252 -8.91 10.22 -9.17
CA THR A 252 -7.46 10.43 -9.41
C THR A 252 -6.88 11.44 -8.42
N THR A 253 -5.59 11.29 -8.11
CA THR A 253 -4.87 12.24 -7.25
C THR A 253 -4.54 13.55 -7.96
N LYS A 254 -4.89 13.68 -9.25
CA LYS A 254 -4.58 14.83 -10.12
C LYS A 254 -3.09 15.15 -10.16
N LYS A 255 -2.25 14.13 -10.00
CA LYS A 255 -0.79 14.21 -10.03
C LYS A 255 -0.21 13.90 -11.41
N GLY A 256 -1.03 13.68 -12.43
CA GLY A 256 -0.56 13.49 -13.79
C GLY A 256 0.02 12.10 -14.06
N ILE A 257 -0.26 11.12 -13.18
CA ILE A 257 0.28 9.76 -13.29
C ILE A 257 -0.24 9.07 -14.55
N GLY A 258 -1.56 9.08 -14.74
CA GLY A 258 -2.20 8.49 -15.92
C GLY A 258 -1.70 9.08 -17.23
N PRO A 259 -1.78 10.42 -17.43
CA PRO A 259 -1.24 11.05 -18.63
C PRO A 259 0.26 10.81 -18.86
N ALA A 260 1.09 10.75 -17.82
CA ALA A 260 2.51 10.44 -17.97
C ALA A 260 2.75 8.98 -18.44
N TYR A 261 2.03 8.00 -17.88
CA TYR A 261 2.08 6.63 -18.37
C TYR A 261 1.50 6.51 -19.79
N ALA A 262 0.44 7.24 -20.12
CA ALA A 262 -0.10 7.29 -21.48
C ALA A 262 0.96 7.81 -22.48
N SER A 263 1.70 8.85 -22.11
CA SER A 263 2.81 9.38 -22.92
C SER A 263 3.97 8.37 -23.05
N LYS A 264 4.28 7.62 -22.00
CA LYS A 264 5.25 6.51 -22.02
C LYS A 264 4.83 5.43 -23.02
N ILE A 265 3.60 4.94 -22.93
CA ILE A 265 3.07 3.89 -23.83
C ILE A 265 2.97 4.39 -25.27
N SER A 266 2.61 5.67 -25.46
CA SER A 266 2.57 6.32 -26.77
C SER A 266 3.95 6.61 -27.35
N ARG A 267 5.03 6.41 -26.59
CA ARG A 267 6.43 6.66 -26.98
C ARG A 267 6.72 8.13 -27.35
N ASN A 268 5.89 9.05 -26.85
CA ASN A 268 6.10 10.49 -27.01
C ASN A 268 6.56 11.18 -25.71
N GLY A 269 6.50 10.47 -24.58
CA GLY A 269 6.98 10.95 -23.28
C GLY A 269 8.49 11.20 -23.25
N LEU A 270 8.90 12.05 -22.31
CA LEU A 270 10.30 12.35 -22.00
C LEU A 270 10.75 11.55 -20.77
N ARG A 271 12.03 11.20 -20.75
CA ARG A 271 12.71 10.50 -19.66
C ARG A 271 13.72 11.42 -18.98
N VAL A 272 14.10 11.08 -17.74
CA VAL A 272 15.08 11.85 -16.97
C VAL A 272 16.41 11.98 -17.73
N GLY A 273 16.88 10.90 -18.36
CA GLY A 273 18.11 10.90 -19.14
C GLY A 273 18.08 11.85 -20.34
N ASP A 274 16.90 12.22 -20.84
CA ASP A 274 16.79 13.19 -21.93
C ASP A 274 17.26 14.59 -21.47
N LEU A 275 17.19 14.93 -20.16
CA LEU A 275 17.74 16.19 -19.62
C LEU A 275 19.26 16.33 -19.79
N LEU A 276 19.96 15.23 -20.07
CA LEU A 276 21.41 15.23 -20.30
C LEU A 276 21.77 15.81 -21.67
N ASP A 277 20.84 15.80 -22.62
CA ASP A 277 20.95 16.43 -23.94
C ASP A 277 19.89 17.54 -24.06
N TRP A 278 20.31 18.77 -23.76
CA TRP A 278 19.39 19.90 -23.68
C TRP A 278 18.66 20.19 -25.00
N GLU A 279 19.37 20.12 -26.12
CA GLU A 279 18.77 20.41 -27.43
C GLU A 279 17.72 19.36 -27.81
N TYR A 280 18.01 18.09 -27.52
CA TYR A 280 17.04 17.01 -27.69
C TYR A 280 15.84 17.18 -26.76
N PHE A 281 16.08 17.45 -25.47
CA PHE A 281 15.04 17.64 -24.46
C PHE A 281 14.10 18.78 -24.86
N GLU A 282 14.65 19.95 -25.18
CA GLU A 282 13.88 21.14 -25.55
C GLU A 282 12.97 20.86 -26.74
N ARG A 283 13.52 20.31 -27.84
CA ARG A 283 12.76 19.99 -29.05
C ARG A 283 11.61 19.02 -28.75
N ARG A 284 11.87 17.98 -27.95
CA ARG A 284 10.88 16.95 -27.60
C ARG A 284 9.82 17.49 -26.63
N PHE A 285 10.20 18.34 -25.69
CA PHE A 285 9.30 18.97 -24.74
C PHE A 285 8.30 19.89 -25.46
N ARG A 286 8.80 20.76 -26.36
CA ARG A 286 7.94 21.62 -27.20
C ARG A 286 6.92 20.79 -27.97
N SER A 287 7.38 19.74 -28.65
CA SER A 287 6.51 18.84 -29.42
C SER A 287 5.44 18.15 -28.55
N LEU A 288 5.82 17.68 -27.36
CA LEU A 288 4.89 17.03 -26.42
C LEU A 288 3.85 18.01 -25.87
N ALA A 289 4.28 19.21 -25.47
CA ALA A 289 3.42 20.27 -24.95
C ALA A 289 2.42 20.74 -26.03
N GLU A 290 2.89 21.04 -27.24
CA GLU A 290 2.04 21.40 -28.37
C GLU A 290 1.03 20.29 -28.71
N SER A 291 1.46 19.03 -28.67
CA SER A 291 0.55 17.91 -28.85
C SER A 291 -0.56 17.91 -27.79
N HIS A 292 -0.23 18.15 -26.52
CA HIS A 292 -1.24 18.24 -25.47
C HIS A 292 -2.18 19.43 -25.67
N MET A 293 -1.68 20.61 -26.04
CA MET A 293 -2.54 21.76 -26.34
C MET A 293 -3.50 21.50 -27.52
N ARG A 294 -3.08 20.73 -28.53
CA ARG A 294 -3.98 20.32 -29.64
C ARG A 294 -5.11 19.39 -29.18
N HIS A 295 -4.81 18.45 -28.28
CA HIS A 295 -5.82 17.51 -27.76
C HIS A 295 -6.73 18.16 -26.69
N TYR A 296 -6.25 19.21 -26.02
CA TYR A 296 -6.96 19.93 -24.98
C TYR A 296 -6.95 21.42 -25.31
N PRO A 297 -7.90 21.95 -26.12
CA PRO A 297 -7.87 23.32 -26.62
C PRO A 297 -7.81 24.42 -25.54
N ASP A 298 -8.36 24.14 -24.36
CA ASP A 298 -8.36 25.06 -23.22
C ASP A 298 -7.09 24.98 -22.35
N LEU A 299 -6.19 24.05 -22.64
CA LEU A 299 -4.92 23.87 -21.93
C LEU A 299 -3.93 24.94 -22.39
N LYS A 300 -3.43 25.74 -21.46
CA LYS A 300 -2.43 26.77 -21.74
C LYS A 300 -1.11 26.38 -21.10
N ILE A 301 -0.11 26.15 -21.92
CA ILE A 301 1.24 25.78 -21.46
C ILE A 301 2.18 26.92 -21.79
N ASP A 302 2.77 27.53 -20.75
CA ASP A 302 3.92 28.41 -20.92
C ASP A 302 5.17 27.54 -21.10
N ILE A 303 5.45 27.22 -22.37
CA ILE A 303 6.53 26.32 -22.75
C ILE A 303 7.89 26.89 -22.34
N ASP A 304 8.12 28.18 -22.59
CA ASP A 304 9.43 28.80 -22.35
C ASP A 304 9.72 28.93 -20.85
N ALA A 305 8.71 29.27 -20.03
CA ALA A 305 8.87 29.29 -18.58
C ALA A 305 9.18 27.90 -18.00
N GLN A 306 8.49 26.84 -18.47
CA GLN A 306 8.76 25.48 -18.02
C GLN A 306 10.15 25.00 -18.46
N LEU A 307 10.55 25.29 -19.71
CA LEU A 307 11.91 25.00 -20.17
C LEU A 307 12.96 25.74 -19.35
N ALA A 308 12.75 27.02 -19.04
CA ALA A 308 13.67 27.78 -18.19
C ALA A 308 13.82 27.14 -16.80
N PHE A 309 12.72 26.66 -16.20
CA PHE A 309 12.76 25.89 -14.96
C PHE A 309 13.56 24.59 -15.11
N TYR A 310 13.27 23.75 -16.11
CA TYR A 310 13.99 22.49 -16.29
C TYR A 310 15.48 22.71 -16.55
N LYS A 311 15.84 23.78 -17.27
CA LYS A 311 17.23 24.16 -17.50
C LYS A 311 17.97 24.50 -16.22
N SER A 312 17.30 25.20 -15.29
CA SER A 312 17.91 25.63 -14.03
C SER A 312 18.14 24.46 -13.05
N VAL A 313 17.26 23.45 -13.07
CA VAL A 313 17.38 22.27 -12.19
C VAL A 313 18.15 21.10 -12.81
N ALA A 314 18.39 21.11 -14.13
CA ALA A 314 19.05 20.01 -14.84
C ALA A 314 20.40 19.59 -14.22
N PRO A 315 21.30 20.49 -13.78
CA PRO A 315 22.56 20.07 -13.14
C PRO A 315 22.32 19.24 -11.85
N ARG A 316 21.41 19.71 -10.98
CA ARG A 316 21.07 19.01 -9.73
C ARG A 316 20.44 17.64 -9.99
N VAL A 317 19.58 17.54 -11.00
CA VAL A 317 18.95 16.27 -11.39
C VAL A 317 19.98 15.32 -11.99
N LYS A 318 20.90 15.83 -12.82
CA LYS A 318 21.99 15.07 -13.43
C LYS A 318 22.89 14.40 -12.40
N ASP A 319 23.23 15.08 -11.31
CA ASP A 319 24.09 14.53 -10.25
C ASP A 319 23.49 13.31 -9.54
N MET A 320 22.16 13.16 -9.58
CA MET A 320 21.44 12.01 -9.03
C MET A 320 21.07 10.97 -10.10
N THR A 321 21.32 11.23 -11.38
CA THR A 321 20.87 10.37 -12.48
C THR A 321 21.90 9.30 -12.80
N ILE A 322 21.49 8.02 -12.77
CA ILE A 322 22.37 6.87 -13.08
C ILE A 322 21.65 5.84 -13.95
N ASP A 323 22.40 4.92 -14.59
CA ASP A 323 21.82 3.67 -15.11
C ASP A 323 21.48 2.76 -13.92
N THR A 324 20.22 2.82 -13.49
CA THR A 324 19.75 2.04 -12.34
C THR A 324 19.70 0.55 -12.61
N ILE A 325 19.62 0.12 -13.87
CA ILE A 325 19.58 -1.30 -14.22
C ILE A 325 20.96 -1.89 -13.99
N GLU A 326 22.00 -1.26 -14.53
CA GLU A 326 23.39 -1.65 -14.30
C GLU A 326 23.72 -1.59 -12.80
N TYR A 327 23.40 -0.47 -12.14
CA TYR A 327 23.65 -0.29 -10.72
C TYR A 327 23.01 -1.40 -9.87
N THR A 328 21.71 -1.65 -10.03
CA THR A 328 20.98 -2.65 -9.22
C THR A 328 21.52 -4.06 -9.45
N ASN A 329 21.80 -4.42 -10.71
CA ASN A 329 22.37 -5.73 -11.02
C ASN A 329 23.79 -5.88 -10.46
N LYS A 330 24.61 -4.82 -10.49
CA LYS A 330 25.94 -4.79 -9.88
C LYS A 330 25.86 -4.94 -8.36
N GLN A 331 25.01 -4.16 -7.67
CA GLN A 331 24.83 -4.27 -6.22
C GLN A 331 24.44 -5.70 -5.82
N PHE A 332 23.50 -6.30 -6.54
CA PHE A 332 23.12 -7.70 -6.32
C PHE A 332 24.31 -8.66 -6.49
N SER A 333 25.09 -8.52 -7.56
CA SER A 333 26.29 -9.34 -7.82
C SER A 333 27.39 -9.14 -6.79
N ASP A 334 27.51 -7.94 -6.23
CA ASP A 334 28.46 -7.58 -5.17
C ASP A 334 27.98 -8.05 -3.78
N GLY A 335 26.93 -8.88 -3.71
CA GLY A 335 26.44 -9.49 -2.49
C GLY A 335 25.52 -8.61 -1.66
N LYS A 336 25.04 -7.48 -2.20
CA LYS A 336 24.22 -6.51 -1.49
C LYS A 336 22.76 -6.93 -1.39
N ARG A 337 22.11 -6.50 -0.30
CA ARG A 337 20.69 -6.74 -0.07
C ARG A 337 19.87 -5.55 -0.54
N ILE A 338 18.81 -5.86 -1.29
CA ILE A 338 17.95 -4.85 -1.93
C ILE A 338 16.52 -5.03 -1.41
N LEU A 339 15.97 -3.98 -0.81
CA LEU A 339 14.57 -3.91 -0.39
C LEU A 339 13.79 -3.09 -1.40
N VAL A 340 12.73 -3.68 -1.95
CA VAL A 340 11.84 -3.01 -2.90
C VAL A 340 10.57 -2.58 -2.20
N GLU A 341 10.28 -1.30 -2.30
CA GLU A 341 9.06 -0.68 -1.80
C GLU A 341 8.06 -0.51 -2.94
N GLY A 342 6.98 -1.29 -2.88
CA GLY A 342 5.83 -1.14 -3.78
C GLY A 342 5.08 0.15 -3.52
N ALA A 343 4.74 0.86 -4.60
CA ALA A 343 3.75 1.94 -4.58
C ALA A 343 2.33 1.34 -4.64
N ASN A 344 1.34 2.05 -4.07
CA ASN A 344 -0.07 1.63 -4.09
C ASN A 344 -0.25 0.18 -3.60
N ALA A 345 -1.20 -0.57 -4.15
CA ALA A 345 -1.50 -1.94 -3.72
C ALA A 345 -2.11 -2.76 -4.86
N THR A 346 -2.05 -4.08 -4.74
CA THR A 346 -2.37 -5.03 -5.81
C THR A 346 -3.80 -4.87 -6.33
N MET A 347 -4.79 -4.51 -5.51
CA MET A 347 -6.17 -4.31 -6.00
C MET A 347 -6.39 -2.99 -6.74
N LEU A 348 -5.35 -2.14 -6.81
CA LEU A 348 -5.28 -0.95 -7.65
C LEU A 348 -4.41 -1.18 -8.90
N ASP A 349 -4.03 -2.42 -9.20
CA ASP A 349 -3.23 -2.74 -10.38
C ASP A 349 -4.01 -2.52 -11.67
N ILE A 350 -3.36 -1.96 -12.69
CA ILE A 350 -3.99 -1.66 -13.98
C ILE A 350 -4.55 -2.93 -14.65
N ASP A 351 -3.93 -4.09 -14.41
CA ASP A 351 -4.34 -5.36 -14.99
C ASP A 351 -5.18 -6.21 -14.04
N PHE A 352 -4.81 -6.25 -12.75
CA PHE A 352 -5.41 -7.18 -11.77
C PHE A 352 -6.41 -6.52 -10.80
N GLY A 353 -6.47 -5.20 -10.78
CA GLY A 353 -7.31 -4.43 -9.86
C GLY A 353 -8.77 -4.30 -10.32
N THR A 354 -9.54 -3.49 -9.60
CA THR A 354 -10.95 -3.21 -9.93
C THR A 354 -11.10 -2.18 -11.05
N TYR A 355 -10.60 -2.50 -12.25
CA TYR A 355 -10.65 -1.64 -13.43
C TYR A 355 -12.09 -1.16 -13.73
N PRO A 356 -12.32 0.12 -14.07
CA PRO A 356 -11.33 1.18 -14.35
C PRO A 356 -10.82 1.93 -13.12
N PHE A 357 -11.22 1.56 -11.91
CA PHE A 357 -10.92 2.28 -10.67
C PHE A 357 -9.58 1.84 -10.05
N VAL A 358 -8.53 2.00 -10.84
CA VAL A 358 -7.17 1.51 -10.58
C VAL A 358 -6.15 2.60 -10.88
N THR A 359 -4.89 2.39 -10.48
CA THR A 359 -3.81 3.26 -10.93
C THR A 359 -3.36 2.89 -12.34
N SER A 360 -2.52 3.73 -12.98
CA SER A 360 -2.01 3.49 -14.33
C SER A 360 -0.68 2.74 -14.35
N SER A 361 -0.31 2.13 -13.22
CA SER A 361 0.90 1.33 -13.05
C SER A 361 0.56 -0.06 -12.52
N ASN A 362 1.58 -0.93 -12.41
CA ASN A 362 1.47 -2.26 -11.85
C ASN A 362 2.02 -2.31 -10.40
N PRO A 363 1.23 -2.07 -9.34
CA PRO A 363 1.59 -2.27 -7.94
C PRO A 363 1.72 -3.76 -7.52
N SER A 364 1.72 -4.69 -8.47
CA SER A 364 2.05 -6.11 -8.28
C SER A 364 3.56 -6.40 -8.38
N VAL A 365 3.97 -7.62 -8.01
CA VAL A 365 5.39 -8.06 -7.99
C VAL A 365 6.06 -7.98 -9.36
N GLY A 366 5.30 -8.07 -10.46
CA GLY A 366 5.84 -7.98 -11.82
C GLY A 366 6.56 -6.65 -12.09
N SER A 367 6.14 -5.56 -11.43
CA SER A 367 6.80 -4.26 -11.57
C SER A 367 8.21 -4.20 -11.01
N VAL A 368 8.58 -5.11 -10.10
CA VAL A 368 9.95 -5.19 -9.61
C VAL A 368 10.89 -5.56 -10.75
N LEU A 369 10.47 -6.50 -11.59
CA LEU A 369 11.25 -6.98 -12.73
C LEU A 369 11.37 -5.90 -13.80
N THR A 370 10.23 -5.31 -14.19
CA THR A 370 10.18 -4.32 -15.27
C THR A 370 10.68 -2.95 -14.84
N GLY A 371 10.60 -2.62 -13.55
CA GLY A 371 10.96 -1.33 -12.97
C GLY A 371 12.40 -1.22 -12.47
N LEU A 372 13.12 -2.34 -12.30
CA LEU A 372 14.55 -2.36 -11.98
C LEU A 372 15.42 -3.08 -13.01
N GLY A 373 14.81 -3.79 -13.98
CA GLY A 373 15.55 -4.58 -14.96
C GLY A 373 16.29 -5.75 -14.32
N VAL A 374 15.62 -6.48 -13.43
CA VAL A 374 16.19 -7.64 -12.71
C VAL A 374 15.52 -8.94 -13.13
N SER A 375 16.27 -10.04 -13.09
CA SER A 375 15.74 -11.38 -13.36
C SER A 375 14.79 -11.84 -12.24
N PRO A 376 13.69 -12.55 -12.56
CA PRO A 376 12.80 -13.13 -11.55
C PRO A 376 13.51 -14.06 -10.57
N MET A 377 14.61 -14.70 -11.01
CA MET A 377 15.42 -15.59 -10.15
C MET A 377 16.19 -14.85 -9.05
N LYS A 378 16.24 -13.52 -9.07
CA LYS A 378 16.88 -12.69 -8.04
C LYS A 378 15.95 -12.32 -6.89
N LEU A 379 14.64 -12.55 -7.05
CA LEU A 379 13.66 -12.33 -6.00
C LEU A 379 13.77 -13.41 -4.95
N ARG A 380 13.68 -13.02 -3.68
CA ARG A 380 13.72 -13.92 -2.53
C ARG A 380 12.43 -13.86 -1.72
N GLY A 381 12.27 -12.84 -0.87
CA GLY A 381 11.10 -12.65 -0.02
C GLY A 381 10.09 -11.69 -0.63
N ILE A 382 8.80 -12.03 -0.57
CA ILE A 382 7.70 -11.13 -0.94
C ILE A 382 6.77 -10.97 0.27
N TYR A 383 6.78 -9.77 0.84
CA TYR A 383 5.98 -9.39 1.99
C TYR A 383 4.68 -8.70 1.51
N GLY A 384 3.54 -9.36 1.72
CA GLY A 384 2.22 -8.76 1.52
C GLY A 384 1.77 -8.01 2.77
N THR A 385 1.59 -6.70 2.67
CA THR A 385 1.08 -5.86 3.75
C THR A 385 -0.44 -5.86 3.70
N VAL A 386 -1.06 -6.33 4.79
CA VAL A 386 -2.52 -6.43 4.93
C VAL A 386 -2.93 -5.64 6.17
N LYS A 387 -3.88 -4.73 6.00
CA LYS A 387 -4.53 -4.02 7.10
C LYS A 387 -5.62 -4.89 7.69
N ALA A 388 -5.84 -4.80 9.00
CA ALA A 388 -6.83 -5.60 9.74
C ALA A 388 -8.27 -5.41 9.24
N TYR A 389 -8.53 -4.30 8.54
CA TYR A 389 -9.77 -3.99 7.83
C TYR A 389 -9.40 -3.37 6.48
N CYS A 390 -10.31 -3.40 5.52
CA CYS A 390 -10.11 -2.81 4.21
C CYS A 390 -10.42 -1.31 4.24
N THR A 391 -9.64 -0.53 3.51
CA THR A 391 -9.94 0.87 3.19
C THR A 391 -9.76 1.09 1.70
N ARG A 392 -10.53 2.02 1.13
CA ARG A 392 -10.44 2.41 -0.27
C ARG A 392 -10.50 3.93 -0.36
N VAL A 393 -9.61 4.52 -1.14
CA VAL A 393 -9.65 5.94 -1.50
C VAL A 393 -10.04 6.04 -2.98
N GLY A 394 -11.06 6.84 -3.26
CA GLY A 394 -11.64 6.96 -4.61
C GLY A 394 -12.84 6.05 -4.83
N GLU A 395 -13.48 6.21 -5.98
CA GLU A 395 -14.69 5.50 -6.36
C GLU A 395 -14.40 4.03 -6.69
N GLY A 396 -15.46 3.23 -6.80
CA GLY A 396 -15.44 1.87 -7.34
C GLY A 396 -15.86 0.78 -6.34
N PRO A 397 -15.86 -0.50 -6.76
CA PRO A 397 -16.48 -1.58 -6.00
C PRO A 397 -15.83 -1.80 -4.64
N PHE A 398 -16.61 -1.74 -3.56
CA PHE A 398 -16.12 -2.06 -2.22
C PHE A 398 -17.08 -3.02 -1.49
N PRO A 399 -16.92 -4.35 -1.70
CA PRO A 399 -17.89 -5.33 -1.20
C PRO A 399 -18.10 -5.36 0.31
N THR A 400 -17.11 -4.91 1.07
CA THR A 400 -17.13 -4.88 2.55
C THR A 400 -17.26 -3.45 3.07
N GLU A 401 -17.78 -2.52 2.27
CA GLU A 401 -18.05 -1.16 2.72
C GLU A 401 -19.05 -1.18 3.87
N LEU A 402 -18.71 -0.47 4.94
CA LEU A 402 -19.58 -0.31 6.10
C LEU A 402 -20.45 0.93 5.91
N ASP A 403 -21.65 0.89 6.49
CA ASP A 403 -22.51 2.06 6.57
C ASP A 403 -21.76 3.26 7.19
N LEU A 404 -22.01 4.44 6.63
CA LEU A 404 -21.35 5.70 7.00
C LEU A 404 -22.29 6.66 7.73
N SER A 405 -23.43 6.18 8.24
CA SER A 405 -24.35 7.00 9.01
C SER A 405 -23.74 7.43 10.35
N GLU A 406 -24.29 8.48 10.95
CA GLU A 406 -23.81 9.02 12.22
C GLU A 406 -23.86 7.95 13.34
N GLY A 407 -22.75 7.75 14.04
CA GLY A 407 -22.61 6.73 15.09
C GLY A 407 -22.26 5.33 14.59
N SER A 408 -22.16 5.11 13.27
CA SER A 408 -21.74 3.82 12.70
C SER A 408 -20.22 3.58 12.88
N PRO A 409 -19.77 2.30 12.96
CA PRO A 409 -18.34 1.97 12.91
C PRO A 409 -17.67 2.42 11.62
N GLY A 410 -18.39 2.43 10.49
CA GLY A 410 -17.85 2.86 9.20
C GLY A 410 -17.48 4.34 9.21
N LEU A 411 -18.35 5.21 9.75
CA LEU A 411 -18.05 6.64 9.90
C LEU A 411 -16.87 6.88 10.86
N HIS A 412 -16.75 6.11 11.94
CA HIS A 412 -15.58 6.21 12.81
C HIS A 412 -14.29 5.89 12.05
N PHE A 413 -14.24 4.73 11.39
CA PHE A 413 -13.05 4.32 10.63
C PHE A 413 -12.70 5.27 9.48
N SER A 414 -13.69 5.89 8.82
CA SER A 414 -13.43 6.87 7.77
C SER A 414 -12.78 8.17 8.28
N GLN A 415 -12.90 8.48 9.57
CA GLN A 415 -12.35 9.69 10.19
C GLN A 415 -10.99 9.46 10.85
N VAL A 416 -10.81 8.34 11.56
CA VAL A 416 -9.59 8.09 12.33
C VAL A 416 -8.47 7.41 11.54
N GLY A 417 -8.80 6.77 10.41
CA GLY A 417 -7.81 6.20 9.50
C GLY A 417 -7.40 4.78 9.84
#